data_AF-A4X9D9-F1
#
_entry.id   AF-A4X9D9-F1
#
_cell.length_a   1.000
_cell.length_b   1.000
_cell.length_c   1.000
_cell.angle_alpha   90.00
_cell.angle_beta   90.00
_cell.angle_gamma   90.00
#
_symmetry.space_group_name_H-M   'P 1'
#
loop_
_entity.id
_entity.type
_entity.pdbx_description
1 polymer ?
#
loop_
_entity_poly.entity_id
_entity_poly.type
_entity_poly.pdbx_seq_one_letter_code
_entity_poly.pdbx_strand_id
1 'polypeptide(L)'
;MNPASHANLPATRSTDPTVTTLADRQAALVAALVAGAPPPPGFAPRPLAATRTALLRKRAGEVARYWPLLATGLGPRWLEVFQQWAAGRPPAGALREGWDLARYLRGVGELPPLGADELACWQARYHDPEPGRPPRPRRLPSWGQAGGAVAIQFAGRVRLLRPARRRP
;
A
#
# COMPACT_ATOMS: atom_id res chain seq x y z
N MET A 1 -6.59 21.71 -65.76
CA MET A 1 -5.65 22.50 -64.94
C MET A 1 -5.69 21.90 -63.53
N ASN A 2 -4.53 21.54 -62.99
CA ASN A 2 -4.31 20.55 -61.92
C ASN A 2 -4.91 20.93 -60.54
N PRO A 3 -5.58 20.00 -59.83
CA PRO A 3 -5.70 20.04 -58.37
C PRO A 3 -4.77 18.99 -57.75
N ALA A 4 -3.88 19.42 -56.84
CA ALA A 4 -3.29 18.65 -55.74
C ALA A 4 -1.81 19.04 -55.53
N SER A 5 -1.57 19.84 -54.51
CA SER A 5 -0.29 19.85 -53.81
C SER A 5 -0.59 19.95 -52.32
N HIS A 6 -1.01 18.83 -51.73
CA HIS A 6 -0.86 18.62 -50.29
C HIS A 6 0.51 18.02 -50.10
N ALA A 7 1.46 18.90 -49.79
CA ALA A 7 2.81 18.56 -49.39
C ALA A 7 2.75 17.57 -48.22
N ASN A 8 3.35 16.40 -48.45
CA ASN A 8 3.95 15.48 -47.48
C ASN A 8 3.76 15.86 -45.99
N LEU A 9 2.63 15.49 -45.41
CA LEU A 9 2.56 15.26 -43.97
C LEU A 9 3.34 13.96 -43.71
N PRO A 10 4.36 13.94 -42.83
CA PRO A 10 4.99 12.68 -42.47
C PRO A 10 3.91 11.81 -41.85
N ALA A 11 3.50 10.77 -42.58
CA ALA A 11 2.73 9.68 -42.01
C ALA A 11 3.44 9.27 -40.72
N THR A 12 2.68 9.23 -39.62
CA THR A 12 3.13 8.62 -38.38
C THR A 12 3.79 7.30 -38.75
N ARG A 13 5.12 7.21 -38.61
CA ARG A 13 5.86 5.96 -38.80
C ARG A 13 5.16 4.96 -37.88
N SER A 14 4.44 4.01 -38.47
CA SER A 14 3.87 2.91 -37.71
C SER A 14 5.04 2.20 -37.06
N THR A 15 5.18 2.36 -35.75
CA THR A 15 6.10 1.56 -34.95
C THR A 15 5.67 0.11 -35.16
N ASP A 16 6.58 -0.69 -35.69
CA ASP A 16 6.42 -2.13 -35.77
C ASP A 16 5.97 -2.65 -34.39
N PRO A 17 4.82 -3.36 -34.28
CA PRO A 17 4.30 -3.84 -33.00
C PRO A 17 5.25 -4.80 -32.27
N THR A 18 6.36 -5.20 -32.93
CA THR A 18 7.43 -6.02 -32.34
C THR A 18 8.51 -5.20 -31.61
N VAL A 19 8.61 -3.88 -31.82
CA VAL A 19 9.61 -3.03 -31.14
C VAL A 19 9.03 -2.49 -29.84
N THR A 20 9.48 -3.04 -28.71
CA THR A 20 9.16 -2.53 -27.37
C THR A 20 9.51 -1.05 -27.26
N THR A 21 8.53 -0.22 -26.91
CA THR A 21 8.73 1.24 -26.81
C THR A 21 9.55 1.61 -25.58
N LEU A 22 10.05 2.85 -25.52
CA LEU A 22 10.71 3.37 -24.31
C LEU A 22 9.78 3.31 -23.09
N ALA A 23 8.50 3.65 -23.29
CA ALA A 23 7.50 3.63 -22.23
C ALA A 23 7.33 2.22 -21.65
N ASP A 24 7.30 1.19 -22.50
CA ASP A 24 7.19 -0.20 -22.06
C ASP A 24 8.41 -0.64 -21.25
N ARG A 25 9.62 -0.25 -21.67
CA ARG A 25 10.86 -0.56 -20.93
C ARG A 25 10.90 0.15 -19.57
N GLN A 26 10.44 1.40 -19.52
CA GLN A 26 10.33 2.15 -18.26
C GLN A 26 9.28 1.52 -17.33
N ALA A 27 8.13 1.12 -17.86
CA ALA A 27 7.10 0.41 -17.09
C ALA A 27 7.63 -0.92 -16.55
N ALA A 28 8.37 -1.69 -17.36
CA ALA A 28 9.02 -2.93 -16.92
C ALA A 28 10.06 -2.68 -15.80
N LEU A 29 10.86 -1.62 -15.91
CA LEU A 29 11.80 -1.24 -14.85
C LEU A 29 11.07 -0.86 -13.56
N VAL A 30 10.02 -0.05 -13.66
CA VAL A 30 9.20 0.34 -12.49
C VAL A 30 8.57 -0.90 -11.85
N ALA A 31 7.99 -1.79 -12.64
CA ALA A 31 7.41 -3.05 -12.17
C ALA A 31 8.47 -3.94 -11.48
N ALA A 32 9.69 -4.00 -12.02
CA ALA A 32 10.78 -4.74 -11.40
C ALA A 32 11.16 -4.14 -10.04
N LEU A 33 11.22 -2.82 -9.95
CA LEU A 33 11.58 -2.09 -8.73
C LEU A 33 10.50 -2.16 -7.64
N VAL A 34 9.22 -2.07 -7.98
CA VAL A 34 8.15 -1.87 -6.99
C VAL A 34 7.22 -3.07 -6.81
N ALA A 35 7.18 -3.98 -7.78
CA ALA A 35 6.20 -5.07 -7.83
C ALA A 35 6.82 -6.47 -7.97
N GLY A 36 8.14 -6.62 -8.08
CA GLY A 36 8.73 -7.98 -8.18
C GLY A 36 8.83 -8.55 -9.57
N ALA A 37 8.58 -7.75 -10.62
CA ALA A 37 8.80 -8.23 -11.96
C ALA A 37 10.28 -8.58 -12.21
N PRO A 38 10.57 -9.46 -13.18
CA PRO A 38 11.95 -9.76 -13.58
C PRO A 38 12.71 -8.49 -13.99
N PRO A 39 14.03 -8.41 -13.73
CA PRO A 39 14.85 -7.30 -14.19
C PRO A 39 14.81 -7.20 -15.72
N PRO A 40 14.52 -6.02 -16.31
CA PRO A 40 14.58 -5.86 -17.74
C PRO A 40 16.03 -6.01 -18.26
N PRO A 41 16.23 -6.43 -19.53
CA PRO A 41 17.55 -6.59 -20.11
C PRO A 41 18.40 -5.31 -20.00
N GLY A 42 19.70 -5.47 -19.79
CA GLY A 42 20.65 -4.34 -19.69
C GLY A 42 20.75 -3.69 -18.30
N PHE A 43 19.96 -4.12 -17.32
CA PHE A 43 20.10 -3.66 -15.93
C PHE A 43 20.89 -4.65 -15.09
N ALA A 44 21.88 -4.15 -14.35
CA ALA A 44 22.66 -4.94 -13.43
C ALA A 44 21.80 -5.40 -12.23
N PRO A 45 21.71 -6.71 -11.93
CA PRO A 45 20.83 -7.22 -10.86
C PRO A 45 21.14 -6.66 -9.47
N ARG A 46 22.42 -6.45 -9.15
CA ARG A 46 22.86 -5.98 -7.82
C ARG A 46 22.39 -4.55 -7.51
N PRO A 47 22.69 -3.53 -8.34
CA PRO A 47 22.14 -2.19 -8.15
C PRO A 47 20.62 -2.17 -8.10
N LEU A 48 19.95 -2.95 -8.96
CA LEU A 48 18.49 -3.01 -8.98
C LEU A 48 17.91 -3.54 -7.66
N ALA A 49 18.52 -4.59 -7.10
CA ALA A 49 18.14 -5.12 -5.79
C ALA A 49 18.36 -4.08 -4.67
N ALA A 50 19.48 -3.34 -4.71
CA ALA A 50 19.74 -2.27 -3.74
C ALA A 50 18.68 -1.16 -3.80
N THR A 51 18.31 -0.72 -5.01
CA THR A 51 17.23 0.28 -5.21
C THR A 51 15.89 -0.24 -4.70
N ARG A 52 15.55 -1.50 -4.98
CA ARG A 52 14.33 -2.13 -4.45
C ARG A 52 14.27 -2.07 -2.92
N THR A 53 15.37 -2.43 -2.25
CA THR A 53 15.45 -2.37 -0.78
C THR A 53 15.28 -0.95 -0.25
N ALA A 54 15.90 0.05 -0.90
CA ALA A 54 15.75 1.45 -0.52
C ALA A 54 14.29 1.94 -0.69
N LEU A 55 13.63 1.56 -1.78
CA LEU A 55 12.22 1.89 -2.02
C LEU A 55 11.29 1.23 -1.01
N LEU A 56 11.50 -0.05 -0.68
CA LEU A 56 10.74 -0.74 0.36
C LEU A 56 10.93 -0.08 1.73
N ARG A 57 12.14 0.34 2.07
CA ARG A 57 12.41 1.10 3.30
C ARG A 57 11.69 2.45 3.33
N LYS A 58 11.69 3.18 2.21
CA LYS A 58 10.92 4.42 2.07
C LYS A 58 9.43 4.16 2.31
N ARG A 59 8.88 3.14 1.66
CA ARG A 59 7.48 2.73 1.76
C ARG A 59 7.09 2.39 3.20
N ALA A 60 7.94 1.62 3.89
CA ALA A 60 7.77 1.30 5.31
C ALA A 60 7.72 2.58 6.18
N GLY A 61 8.58 3.56 5.89
CA GLY A 61 8.59 4.85 6.57
C GLY A 61 7.32 5.67 6.33
N GLU A 62 6.79 5.67 5.11
CA GLU A 62 5.52 6.33 4.79
C GLU A 62 4.34 5.67 5.51
N VAL A 63 4.27 4.34 5.49
CA VAL A 63 3.21 3.60 6.20
C VAL A 63 3.25 3.84 7.70
N ALA A 64 4.44 3.85 8.32
CA ALA A 64 4.58 4.14 9.75
C ALA A 64 4.07 5.53 10.15
N ARG A 65 4.12 6.52 9.24
CA ARG A 65 3.56 7.85 9.50
C ARG A 65 2.02 7.85 9.52
N TYR A 66 1.39 6.98 8.74
CA TYR A 66 -0.07 6.82 8.72
C TYR A 66 -0.59 5.84 9.77
N TRP A 67 0.25 4.87 10.18
CA TRP A 67 -0.03 3.81 11.14
C TRP A 67 0.98 3.81 12.30
N PRO A 68 1.08 4.93 13.05
CA PRO A 68 2.09 5.08 14.08
C PRO A 68 1.97 4.05 15.21
N LEU A 69 0.76 3.68 15.63
CA LEU A 69 0.60 2.76 16.77
C LEU A 69 0.94 1.32 16.39
N LEU A 70 0.63 0.89 15.16
CA LEU A 70 1.06 -0.38 14.60
C LEU A 70 2.59 -0.44 14.52
N ALA A 71 3.22 0.61 13.98
CA ALA A 71 4.67 0.68 13.87
C ALA A 71 5.36 0.67 15.24
N THR A 72 4.84 1.44 16.21
CA THR A 72 5.31 1.41 17.60
C THR A 72 5.12 0.03 18.24
N GLY A 73 3.99 -0.63 17.99
CA GLY A 73 3.70 -1.96 18.53
C GLY A 73 4.65 -3.05 18.00
N LEU A 74 5.13 -2.93 16.78
CA LEU A 74 6.15 -3.81 16.19
C LEU A 74 7.58 -3.40 16.58
N GLY A 75 7.78 -2.13 16.94
CA GLY A 75 9.05 -1.61 17.44
C GLY A 75 10.21 -1.84 16.46
N PRO A 76 11.36 -2.35 16.92
CA PRO A 76 12.51 -2.62 16.05
C PRO A 76 12.22 -3.58 14.88
N ARG A 77 11.21 -4.46 15.02
CA ARG A 77 10.82 -5.42 13.97
C ARG A 77 9.99 -4.80 12.85
N TRP A 78 9.57 -3.53 12.98
CA TRP A 78 8.72 -2.86 12.00
C TRP A 78 9.21 -3.01 10.56
N LEU A 79 10.49 -2.69 10.32
CA LEU A 79 11.04 -2.68 8.97
C LEU A 79 11.12 -4.10 8.38
N GLU A 80 11.52 -5.08 9.19
CA GLU A 80 11.62 -6.48 8.79
C GLU A 80 10.25 -7.06 8.43
N VAL A 81 9.28 -6.92 9.34
CA VAL A 81 7.90 -7.40 9.14
C VAL A 81 7.27 -6.75 7.92
N PHE A 82 7.44 -5.43 7.75
CA PHE A 82 6.92 -4.73 6.59
C PHE A 82 7.56 -5.22 5.30
N GLN A 83 8.88 -5.35 5.25
CA GLN A 83 9.59 -5.80 4.04
C GLN A 83 9.20 -7.21 3.64
N GLN A 84 9.11 -8.12 4.60
CA GLN A 84 8.70 -9.51 4.35
C GLN A 84 7.27 -9.57 3.81
N TRP A 85 6.34 -8.84 4.44
CA TRP A 85 4.96 -8.78 3.97
C TRP A 85 4.83 -8.12 2.59
N ALA A 86 5.59 -7.05 2.35
CA ALA A 86 5.56 -6.24 1.12
C ALA A 86 6.29 -6.87 -0.07
N ALA A 87 7.12 -7.89 0.15
CA ALA A 87 7.93 -8.52 -0.88
C ALA A 87 7.06 -8.99 -2.06
N GLY A 88 7.39 -8.54 -3.27
CA GLY A 88 6.65 -8.87 -4.49
C GLY A 88 5.25 -8.24 -4.62
N ARG A 89 4.82 -7.41 -3.66
CA ARG A 89 3.51 -6.75 -3.73
C ARG A 89 3.62 -5.35 -4.35
N PRO A 90 2.83 -5.04 -5.40
CA PRO A 90 2.72 -3.67 -5.92
C PRO A 90 2.30 -2.69 -4.80
N PRO A 91 2.80 -1.44 -4.83
CA PRO A 91 2.44 -0.45 -3.83
C PRO A 91 0.95 -0.07 -3.94
N ALA A 92 0.25 -0.02 -2.81
CA ALA A 92 -1.17 0.34 -2.75
C ALA A 92 -1.45 1.70 -2.05
N GLY A 93 -0.39 2.39 -1.63
CA GLY A 93 -0.46 3.64 -0.87
C GLY A 93 -0.46 3.42 0.64
N ALA A 94 0.16 4.35 1.38
CA ALA A 94 0.54 4.15 2.78
C ALA A 94 -0.62 3.77 3.73
N LEU A 95 -1.76 4.45 3.59
CA LEU A 95 -2.94 4.17 4.41
C LEU A 95 -3.50 2.77 4.14
N ARG A 96 -3.60 2.38 2.87
CA ARG A 96 -4.12 1.06 2.47
C ARG A 96 -3.19 -0.06 2.90
N GLU A 97 -1.89 0.13 2.71
CA GLU A 97 -0.90 -0.88 3.04
C GLU A 97 -0.84 -1.17 4.54
N GLY A 98 -0.94 -0.14 5.40
CA GLY A 98 -1.02 -0.38 6.84
C GLY A 98 -2.29 -1.12 7.26
N TRP A 99 -3.42 -0.88 6.58
CA TRP A 99 -4.67 -1.61 6.81
C TRP A 99 -4.52 -3.09 6.47
N ASP A 100 -4.00 -3.37 5.27
CA ASP A 100 -3.82 -4.74 4.77
C ASP A 100 -2.78 -5.49 5.61
N LEU A 101 -1.69 -4.83 6.03
CA LEU A 101 -0.70 -5.39 6.95
C LEU A 101 -1.31 -5.71 8.32
N ALA A 102 -2.07 -4.79 8.91
CA ALA A 102 -2.70 -5.02 10.20
C ALA A 102 -3.69 -6.19 10.16
N ARG A 103 -4.45 -6.34 9.06
CA ARG A 103 -5.34 -7.50 8.85
C ARG A 103 -4.58 -8.80 8.64
N TYR A 104 -3.49 -8.76 7.87
CA TYR A 104 -2.59 -9.91 7.71
C TYR A 104 -2.06 -10.38 9.07
N LEU A 105 -1.48 -9.48 9.86
CA LEU A 105 -0.94 -9.79 11.19
C LEU A 105 -2.02 -10.30 12.14
N ARG A 106 -3.26 -9.80 12.04
CA ARG A 106 -4.40 -10.34 12.82
C ARG A 106 -4.68 -11.79 12.44
N GLY A 107 -4.69 -12.10 11.14
CA GLY A 107 -4.96 -13.44 10.63
C GLY A 107 -3.91 -14.47 11.04
N VAL A 108 -2.64 -14.06 11.15
CA VAL A 108 -1.54 -14.92 11.61
C VAL A 108 -1.30 -14.84 13.13
N GLY A 109 -2.10 -14.09 13.88
CA GLY A 109 -1.99 -13.98 15.34
C GLY A 109 -0.81 -13.14 15.86
N GLU A 110 -0.17 -12.34 15.01
CA GLU A 110 1.01 -11.53 15.33
C GLU A 110 0.69 -10.02 15.50
N LEU A 111 -0.58 -9.61 15.42
CA LEU A 111 -0.94 -8.20 15.54
C LEU A 111 -0.73 -7.69 16.98
N PRO A 112 0.18 -6.72 17.22
CA PRO A 112 0.36 -6.16 18.54
C PRO A 112 -0.90 -5.41 19.04
N PRO A 113 -1.12 -5.32 20.36
CA PRO A 113 -2.30 -4.65 20.92
C PRO A 113 -2.49 -3.21 20.43
N LEU A 114 -1.41 -2.42 20.34
CA LEU A 114 -1.46 -1.04 19.83
C LEU A 114 -1.94 -0.99 18.36
N GLY A 115 -1.48 -1.94 17.53
CA GLY A 115 -1.94 -2.06 16.15
C GLY A 115 -3.38 -2.56 16.05
N ALA A 116 -3.84 -3.40 16.98
CA ALA A 116 -5.23 -3.83 17.05
C ALA A 116 -6.18 -2.68 17.37
N ASP A 117 -5.82 -1.85 18.35
CA ASP A 117 -6.54 -0.63 18.72
C ASP A 117 -6.62 0.36 17.54
N GLU A 118 -5.50 0.60 16.86
CA GLU A 118 -5.43 1.48 15.69
C GLU A 118 -6.27 0.95 14.52
N LEU A 119 -6.16 -0.34 14.19
CA LEU A 119 -6.97 -0.97 13.14
C LEU A 119 -8.46 -0.85 13.45
N ALA A 120 -8.89 -1.00 14.70
CA ALA A 120 -10.29 -0.83 15.07
C ALA A 120 -10.75 0.63 14.95
N CYS A 121 -9.89 1.60 15.30
CA CYS A 121 -10.18 3.02 15.06
C CYS A 121 -10.39 3.32 13.58
N TRP A 122 -9.55 2.76 12.72
CA TRP A 122 -9.68 2.87 11.26
C TRP A 122 -10.96 2.19 10.75
N GLN A 123 -11.29 0.98 11.21
CA GLN A 123 -12.51 0.23 10.86
C GLN A 123 -13.80 0.92 11.31
N ALA A 124 -13.76 1.59 12.47
CA ALA A 124 -14.88 2.37 12.97
C ALA A 124 -15.09 3.66 12.16
N ARG A 125 -14.01 4.23 11.59
CA ARG A 125 -14.07 5.50 10.86
C ARG A 125 -14.33 5.34 9.37
N TYR A 126 -13.91 4.24 8.77
CA TYR A 126 -13.98 4.02 7.33
C TYR A 126 -14.66 2.69 7.00
N HIS A 127 -15.33 2.64 5.85
CA HIS A 127 -15.67 1.35 5.26
C HIS A 127 -14.38 0.65 4.84
N ASP A 128 -14.38 -0.69 4.83
CA ASP A 128 -13.28 -1.46 4.25
C ASP A 128 -13.00 -0.90 2.84
N PRO A 129 -11.79 -0.40 2.56
CA PRO A 129 -11.48 0.19 1.27
C PRO A 129 -11.56 -0.90 0.19
N GLU A 130 -12.39 -0.69 -0.83
CA GLU A 130 -12.37 -1.54 -2.03
C GLU A 130 -11.01 -1.42 -2.74
N PRO A 131 -10.52 -2.48 -3.42
CA PRO A 131 -9.33 -2.38 -4.25
C PRO A 131 -9.43 -1.19 -5.23
N GLY A 132 -8.41 -0.34 -5.25
CA GLY A 132 -8.37 0.83 -6.15
C GLY A 132 -9.25 2.02 -5.75
N ARG A 133 -9.90 2.00 -4.57
CA ARG A 133 -10.69 3.15 -4.08
C ARG A 133 -10.13 3.73 -2.77
N PRO A 134 -10.17 5.06 -2.60
CA PRO A 134 -9.83 5.68 -1.33
C PRO A 134 -10.84 5.26 -0.25
N PRO A 135 -10.41 5.12 1.02
CA PRO A 135 -11.30 4.74 2.10
C PRO A 135 -12.39 5.80 2.28
N ARG A 136 -13.65 5.35 2.28
CA ARG A 136 -14.81 6.24 2.42
C ARG A 136 -15.18 6.39 3.90
N PRO A 137 -15.33 7.61 4.42
CA PRO A 137 -15.69 7.82 5.81
C PRO A 137 -17.10 7.28 6.06
N ARG A 138 -17.30 6.59 7.19
CA ARG A 138 -18.62 6.18 7.66
C ARG A 138 -19.39 7.41 8.14
N ARG A 139 -20.64 7.55 7.66
CA ARG A 139 -21.59 8.60 8.07
C ARG A 139 -22.53 8.16 9.20
N LEU A 140 -22.57 6.85 9.49
CA LEU A 140 -23.40 6.25 10.53
C LEU A 140 -22.52 5.72 11.66
N PRO A 141 -23.01 5.75 12.92
CA PRO A 141 -22.27 5.22 14.06
C PRO A 141 -21.94 3.74 13.86
N SER A 142 -20.78 3.31 14.36
CA SER A 142 -20.31 1.93 14.24
C SER A 142 -19.53 1.50 15.48
N TRP A 143 -19.41 0.20 15.69
CA TRP A 143 -18.64 -0.39 16.78
C TRP A 143 -17.78 -1.56 16.28
N GLY A 144 -16.67 -1.84 16.95
CA GLY A 144 -15.80 -2.97 16.63
C GLY A 144 -14.92 -3.35 17.81
N GLN A 145 -14.55 -4.63 17.91
CA GLN A 145 -13.72 -5.16 18.99
C GLN A 145 -12.23 -5.19 18.58
N ALA A 146 -11.34 -4.86 19.52
CA ALA A 146 -9.93 -4.56 19.28
C ALA A 146 -9.05 -4.99 20.46
N GLY A 147 -8.39 -6.15 20.40
CA GLY A 147 -7.36 -6.51 21.41
C GLY A 147 -7.82 -6.44 22.88
N GLY A 148 -9.12 -6.65 23.14
CA GLY A 148 -9.74 -6.51 24.47
C GLY A 148 -10.48 -5.18 24.71
N ALA A 149 -10.33 -4.18 23.84
CA ALA A 149 -11.10 -2.94 23.80
C ALA A 149 -12.27 -3.01 22.79
N VAL A 150 -13.22 -2.08 22.91
CA VAL A 150 -14.28 -1.83 21.92
C VAL A 150 -14.10 -0.41 21.38
N ALA A 151 -13.85 -0.27 20.08
CA ALA A 151 -13.87 1.01 19.39
C ALA A 151 -15.32 1.36 19.01
N ILE A 152 -15.79 2.55 19.39
CA ILE A 152 -17.14 3.05 19.08
C ILE A 152 -17.00 4.39 18.34
N GLN A 153 -17.57 4.48 17.15
CA GLN A 153 -17.76 5.74 16.43
C GLN A 153 -19.14 6.31 16.75
N PHE A 154 -19.19 7.54 17.27
CA PHE A 154 -20.41 8.30 17.48
C PHE A 154 -20.15 9.78 17.14
N ALA A 155 -21.04 10.40 16.36
CA ALA A 155 -20.93 11.80 15.94
C ALA A 155 -19.56 12.20 15.35
N GLY A 156 -18.97 11.34 14.51
CA GLY A 156 -17.70 11.60 13.82
C GLY A 156 -16.43 11.42 14.68
N ARG A 157 -16.57 11.09 15.97
CA ARG A 157 -15.45 10.76 16.87
C ARG A 157 -15.41 9.27 17.14
N VAL A 158 -14.20 8.70 17.28
CA VAL A 158 -13.99 7.31 17.68
C VAL A 158 -13.44 7.27 19.11
N ARG A 159 -14.03 6.43 19.97
CA ARG A 159 -13.56 6.17 21.33
C ARG A 159 -13.22 4.70 21.50
N LEU A 160 -12.04 4.40 22.05
CA LEU A 160 -11.67 3.05 22.49
C LEU A 160 -12.06 2.87 23.96
N LEU A 161 -12.96 1.92 24.23
CA LEU A 161 -13.38 1.56 25.57
C LEU A 161 -12.73 0.23 25.95
N ARG A 162 -11.93 0.22 27.02
CA ARG A 162 -11.41 -1.03 27.59
C ARG A 162 -12.30 -1.44 28.76
N PRO A 163 -12.87 -2.66 28.78
CA PRO A 163 -13.55 -3.17 29.95
C PRO A 163 -12.52 -3.31 31.07
N ALA A 164 -12.84 -2.79 32.25
CA ALA A 164 -12.00 -2.97 33.43
C ALA A 164 -11.86 -4.48 33.70
N ARG A 165 -10.61 -4.98 33.81
CA ARG A 165 -10.38 -6.35 34.26
C ARG A 165 -11.04 -6.51 35.62
N ARG A 166 -12.10 -7.31 35.72
CA ARG A 166 -12.58 -7.82 37.01
C ARG A 166 -11.42 -8.65 37.59
N ARG A 167 -10.75 -8.11 38.61
CA ARG A 167 -9.92 -8.94 39.49
C ARG A 167 -10.86 -9.87 40.25
N PRO A 168 -10.52 -11.18 40.39
CA PRO A 168 -11.24 -12.07 41.30
C PRO A 168 -11.07 -11.62 42.75
#